data_AF-A0A960D348-F1
#
_entry.id   AF-A0A960D348-F1
#
_cell.length_a   1.000
_cell.length_b   1.000
_cell.length_c   1.000
_cell.angle_alpha   90.00
_cell.angle_beta   90.00
_cell.angle_gamma   90.00
#
_symmetry.space_group_name_H-M   'P 1'
#
loop_
_entity.id
_entity.type
_entity.pdbx_description
1 polymer ?
#
loop_
_entity_poly.entity_id
_entity_poly.type
_entity_poly.pdbx_seq_one_letter_code
_entity_poly.pdbx_strand_id
1 'polypeptide(L)'
;DPDTGRDLVRAAVCQAAVLHGPGDVRIVAVVDDAGRRQWDWLKWLPHNEHPLGAAMVYDTFAQAERALGEVLGRGPFDPGAAPVHPHLVVIVDGAEPGGSVIEAGVAGVTLLTVGHDREPAGALRLRLDGDRLTVRTESGDESIGTADRLALADAVICARRLARQRQPGRRAASDPAQRWCAELGIAGPDGTGVWPPHRDRDRLRVPIGTDTQGRLVELDIKEAVEGGLGPHGLCVGATGSGKSVLYL
;
A
#
# COMPACT_ATOMS: atom_id res chain seq x y z
N ASP A 1 13.51 7.61 -20.30
CA ASP A 1 12.04 7.62 -20.41
C ASP A 1 11.48 7.29 -19.03
N PRO A 2 10.59 8.11 -18.45
CA PRO A 2 9.98 7.82 -17.16
C PRO A 2 9.27 6.46 -17.12
N ASP A 3 8.66 6.02 -18.22
CA ASP A 3 7.89 4.77 -18.24
C ASP A 3 8.79 3.53 -18.15
N THR A 4 9.94 3.52 -18.85
CA THR A 4 10.94 2.46 -18.69
C THR A 4 11.54 2.44 -17.28
N GLY A 5 11.74 3.62 -16.66
CA GLY A 5 12.16 3.72 -15.26
C GLY A 5 11.15 3.12 -14.29
N ARG A 6 9.85 3.38 -14.50
CA ARG A 6 8.77 2.78 -13.71
C ARG A 6 8.72 1.27 -13.86
N ASP A 7 8.93 0.73 -15.06
CA ASP A 7 8.99 -0.73 -15.29
C ASP A 7 10.08 -1.39 -14.44
N LEU A 8 11.28 -0.79 -14.41
CA LEU A 8 12.41 -1.28 -13.62
C LEU A 8 12.13 -1.18 -12.11
N VAL A 9 11.61 -0.04 -11.65
CA VAL A 9 11.28 0.13 -10.22
C VAL A 9 10.18 -0.86 -9.81
N ARG A 10 9.16 -1.11 -10.65
CA ARG A 10 8.16 -2.16 -10.39
C ARG A 10 8.80 -3.54 -10.28
N ALA A 11 9.72 -3.88 -11.19
CA ALA A 11 10.44 -5.16 -11.15
C ALA A 11 11.22 -5.32 -9.83
N ALA A 12 12.01 -4.32 -9.46
CA ALA A 12 12.80 -4.31 -8.22
C ALA A 12 11.92 -4.40 -6.97
N VAL A 13 10.81 -3.65 -6.92
CA VAL A 13 9.86 -3.65 -5.80
C VAL A 13 9.17 -5.00 -5.67
N CYS A 14 8.69 -5.59 -6.77
CA CYS A 14 8.09 -6.91 -6.76
C CYS A 14 9.10 -7.99 -6.35
N GLN A 15 10.34 -7.94 -6.85
CA GLN A 15 11.39 -8.86 -6.43
C GLN A 15 11.66 -8.75 -4.92
N ALA A 16 11.83 -7.55 -4.39
CA ALA A 16 12.03 -7.33 -2.96
C ALA A 16 10.85 -7.84 -2.12
N ALA A 17 9.62 -7.58 -2.56
CA ALA A 17 8.41 -8.03 -1.85
C ALA A 17 8.22 -9.55 -1.88
N VAL A 18 8.69 -10.24 -2.92
CA VAL A 18 8.65 -11.71 -3.01
C VAL A 18 9.73 -12.36 -2.15
N LEU A 19 10.93 -11.76 -2.07
CA LEU A 19 12.08 -12.36 -1.38
C LEU A 19 12.15 -12.04 0.12
N HIS A 20 11.48 -10.99 0.58
CA HIS A 20 11.55 -10.51 1.95
C HIS A 20 10.17 -10.36 2.57
N GLY A 21 10.04 -10.60 3.88
CA GLY A 21 8.78 -10.38 4.58
C GLY A 21 8.54 -8.89 4.86
N PRO A 22 7.28 -8.49 5.19
CA PRO A 22 6.97 -7.11 5.59
C PRO A 22 7.61 -6.70 6.94
N GLY A 23 8.20 -7.66 7.67
CA GLY A 23 9.03 -7.39 8.86
C GLY A 23 10.46 -6.96 8.50
N ASP A 24 10.95 -7.36 7.33
CA ASP A 24 12.33 -7.09 6.89
C ASP A 24 12.39 -5.84 6.02
N VAL A 25 11.39 -5.66 5.14
CA VAL A 25 11.28 -4.57 4.18
C VAL A 25 9.86 -3.98 4.19
N ARG A 26 9.76 -2.65 4.13
CA ARG A 26 8.51 -1.92 3.93
C ARG A 26 8.64 -1.04 2.70
N ILE A 27 7.56 -0.94 1.94
CA ILE A 27 7.54 -0.19 0.68
C ILE A 27 6.59 1.00 0.84
N VAL A 28 7.11 2.19 0.59
CA VAL A 28 6.41 3.48 0.73
C VAL A 28 6.46 4.20 -0.61
N ALA A 29 5.43 4.96 -0.94
CA ALA A 29 5.44 5.84 -2.10
C ALA A 29 5.15 7.29 -1.71
N VAL A 30 5.92 8.21 -2.27
CA VAL A 30 5.71 9.66 -2.22
C VAL A 30 5.57 10.13 -3.66
N VAL A 31 4.34 10.37 -4.09
CA VAL A 31 4.01 10.52 -5.51
C VAL A 31 3.00 11.63 -5.73
N ASP A 32 3.09 12.32 -6.86
CA ASP A 32 2.07 13.28 -7.26
C ASP A 32 0.80 12.57 -7.77
N ASP A 33 -0.21 13.34 -8.21
CA ASP A 33 -1.47 12.80 -8.72
C ASP A 33 -1.28 11.90 -9.96
N ALA A 34 -0.29 12.18 -10.79
CA ALA A 34 0.01 11.37 -11.98
C ALA A 34 0.68 10.04 -11.60
N GLY A 35 1.67 10.10 -10.70
CA GLY A 35 2.36 8.95 -10.12
C GLY A 35 1.42 8.05 -9.32
N ARG A 36 0.42 8.61 -8.64
CA ARG A 36 -0.57 7.81 -7.87
C ARG A 36 -1.23 6.73 -8.73
N ARG A 37 -1.53 7.00 -10.01
CA ARG A 37 -2.08 5.98 -10.93
C ARG A 37 -1.11 4.85 -11.26
N GLN A 38 0.19 5.15 -11.24
CA GLN A 38 1.27 4.18 -11.51
C GLN A 38 1.59 3.30 -10.29
N TRP A 39 1.27 3.78 -9.09
CA TRP A 39 1.68 3.16 -7.82
C TRP A 39 0.52 2.76 -6.89
N ASP A 40 -0.74 3.01 -7.27
CA ASP A 40 -1.94 2.61 -6.51
C ASP A 40 -1.99 1.10 -6.21
N TRP A 41 -1.32 0.28 -7.03
CA TRP A 41 -1.24 -1.16 -6.83
C TRP A 41 -0.49 -1.58 -5.57
N LEU A 42 0.37 -0.71 -5.02
CA LEU A 42 1.10 -0.97 -3.78
C LEU A 42 0.17 -1.26 -2.60
N LYS A 43 -1.06 -0.74 -2.61
CA LYS A 43 -2.05 -0.96 -1.54
C LYS A 43 -2.39 -2.44 -1.30
N TRP A 44 -2.12 -3.30 -2.27
CA TRP A 44 -2.32 -4.75 -2.13
C TRP A 44 -1.10 -5.46 -1.53
N LEU A 45 0.09 -4.84 -1.51
CA LEU A 45 1.27 -5.43 -0.89
C LEU A 45 1.19 -5.38 0.64
N PRO A 46 1.45 -6.51 1.34
CA PRO A 46 1.60 -6.51 2.81
C PRO A 46 2.69 -5.55 3.31
N HIS A 47 3.68 -5.27 2.47
CA HIS A 47 4.80 -4.36 2.73
C HIS A 47 4.42 -2.89 2.72
N ASN A 48 3.26 -2.52 2.14
CA ASN A 48 2.74 -1.16 2.08
C ASN A 48 1.68 -0.87 3.17
N GLU A 49 1.59 -1.71 4.20
CA GLU A 49 0.65 -1.51 5.31
C GLU A 49 1.30 -0.74 6.47
N HIS A 50 0.74 0.42 6.82
CA HIS A 50 1.09 1.14 8.05
C HIS A 50 0.60 0.33 9.27
N PRO A 51 1.27 0.39 10.45
CA PRO A 51 0.79 -0.31 11.66
C PRO A 51 -0.66 -0.01 12.06
N LEU A 52 -1.17 1.17 11.68
CA LEU A 52 -2.56 1.60 11.90
C LEU A 52 -3.55 1.12 10.81
N GLY A 53 -3.10 0.36 9.80
CA GLY A 53 -3.92 -0.25 8.77
C GLY A 53 -4.13 0.58 7.48
N ALA A 54 -3.47 1.72 7.33
CA ALA A 54 -3.54 2.55 6.13
C ALA A 54 -2.44 2.18 5.11
N ALA A 55 -2.70 2.41 3.82
CA ALA A 55 -1.68 2.30 2.78
C ALA A 55 -0.63 3.41 2.92
N MET A 56 0.64 3.09 2.76
CA MET A 56 1.76 4.05 2.86
C MET A 56 2.05 4.70 1.50
N VAL A 57 1.05 5.40 0.97
CA VAL A 57 1.15 6.22 -0.26
C VAL A 57 0.77 7.65 0.09
N TYR A 58 1.71 8.57 -0.10
CA TYR A 58 1.63 9.96 0.33
C TYR A 58 1.85 10.90 -0.85
N ASP A 59 1.29 12.10 -0.76
CA ASP A 59 1.40 13.09 -1.83
C ASP A 59 2.65 13.96 -1.67
N THR A 60 3.20 14.05 -0.45
CA THR A 60 4.40 14.84 -0.14
C THR A 60 5.29 14.17 0.89
N PHE A 61 6.59 14.51 0.88
CA PHE A 61 7.53 14.02 1.90
C PHE A 61 7.09 14.41 3.32
N ALA A 62 6.58 15.63 3.52
CA ALA A 62 6.10 16.07 4.83
C ALA A 62 4.89 15.27 5.35
N GLN A 63 4.06 14.70 4.46
CA GLN A 63 3.01 13.75 4.87
C GLN A 63 3.63 12.41 5.27
N ALA A 64 4.57 11.90 4.47
CA ALA A 64 5.26 10.65 4.75
C ALA A 64 6.02 10.69 6.09
N GLU A 65 6.74 11.78 6.37
CA GLU A 65 7.48 11.96 7.63
C GLU A 65 6.57 11.97 8.85
N ARG A 66 5.45 12.70 8.79
CA ARG A 66 4.48 12.74 9.89
C ARG A 66 3.89 11.37 10.16
N ALA A 67 3.60 10.60 9.12
CA ALA A 67 3.06 9.26 9.26
C ALA A 67 4.11 8.25 9.75
N LEU A 68 5.36 8.37 9.30
CA LEU A 68 6.43 7.40 9.57
C LEU A 68 7.36 7.83 10.72
N GLY A 69 7.02 8.88 11.47
CA GLY A 69 7.93 9.54 12.42
C GLY A 69 8.64 8.60 13.39
N GLU A 70 7.95 7.62 13.97
CA GLU A 70 8.58 6.62 14.85
C GLU A 70 9.61 5.74 14.12
N VAL A 71 9.31 5.34 12.88
CA VAL A 71 10.20 4.52 12.06
C VAL A 71 11.40 5.33 11.55
N LEU A 72 11.19 6.62 11.30
CA LEU A 72 12.23 7.55 10.86
C LEU A 72 13.08 8.10 12.01
N GLY A 73 12.74 7.83 13.27
CA GLY A 73 13.54 8.19 14.46
C GLY A 73 14.89 7.47 14.58
N ARG A 74 15.34 6.84 13.50
CA ARG A 74 16.67 6.25 13.34
C ARG A 74 17.63 7.33 12.83
N GLY A 75 18.89 7.27 13.27
CA GLY A 75 19.90 8.28 12.95
C GLY A 75 20.17 8.44 11.45
N PRO A 76 21.08 9.37 11.07
CA PRO A 76 21.44 9.58 9.68
C PRO A 76 22.01 8.31 9.03
N PHE A 77 21.94 8.22 7.71
CA PHE A 77 22.57 7.15 6.95
C PHE A 77 24.08 7.11 7.21
N ASP A 78 24.59 5.91 7.48
CA ASP A 78 26.02 5.61 7.62
C ASP A 78 26.34 4.34 6.81
N PRO A 79 27.21 4.40 5.79
CA PRO A 79 27.55 3.25 4.96
C PRO A 79 28.28 2.12 5.71
N GLY A 80 28.88 2.42 6.88
CA GLY A 80 29.55 1.43 7.73
C GLY A 80 28.67 0.83 8.83
N ALA A 81 27.44 1.33 9.00
CA ALA A 81 26.56 0.88 10.07
C ALA A 81 25.90 -0.48 9.78
N ALA A 82 25.50 -1.17 10.84
CA ALA A 82 24.74 -2.40 10.72
C ALA A 82 23.36 -2.17 10.07
N PRO A 83 22.81 -3.13 9.32
CA PRO A 83 21.47 -3.03 8.73
C PRO A 83 20.39 -2.75 9.78
N VAL A 84 19.46 -1.86 9.44
CA VAL A 84 18.32 -1.49 10.29
C VAL A 84 17.04 -2.09 9.70
N HIS A 85 16.29 -2.83 10.51
CA HIS A 85 15.03 -3.47 10.11
C HIS A 85 13.82 -2.87 10.86
N PRO A 86 12.66 -2.72 10.18
CA PRO A 86 12.47 -2.93 8.76
C PRO A 86 13.20 -1.88 7.91
N HIS A 87 13.80 -2.33 6.81
CA HIS A 87 14.36 -1.43 5.80
C HIS A 87 13.21 -0.75 5.04
N LEU A 88 13.30 0.55 4.82
CA LEU A 88 12.27 1.30 4.07
C LEU A 88 12.76 1.52 2.64
N VAL A 89 11.99 1.06 1.67
CA VAL A 89 12.14 1.43 0.26
C VAL A 89 11.11 2.52 -0.04
N VAL A 90 11.56 3.74 -0.31
CA VAL A 90 10.71 4.90 -0.59
C VAL A 90 10.77 5.21 -2.08
N ILE A 91 9.67 4.98 -2.79
CA ILE A 91 9.52 5.30 -4.21
C ILE A 91 9.10 6.76 -4.33
N VAL A 92 9.78 7.50 -5.21
CA VAL A 92 9.52 8.91 -5.46
C VAL A 92 9.25 9.09 -6.96
N ASP A 93 8.06 9.55 -7.34
CA ASP A 93 7.66 9.75 -8.74
C ASP A 93 6.80 11.02 -8.84
N GLY A 94 7.36 12.08 -9.41
CA GLY A 94 6.71 13.38 -9.58
C GLY A 94 6.62 14.26 -8.32
N ALA A 95 6.99 13.74 -7.14
CA ALA A 95 6.96 14.53 -5.91
C ALA A 95 8.10 15.56 -5.84
N GLU A 96 7.76 16.80 -5.49
CA GLU A 96 8.71 17.90 -5.36
C GLU A 96 9.56 17.76 -4.08
N PRO A 97 10.89 18.01 -4.16
CA PRO A 97 11.76 18.04 -3.00
C PRO A 97 11.31 19.05 -1.93
N GLY A 98 11.41 18.67 -0.67
CA GLY A 98 10.94 19.48 0.47
C GLY A 98 11.99 19.79 1.53
N GLY A 99 13.20 19.25 1.40
CA GLY A 99 14.21 19.30 2.47
C GLY A 99 13.89 18.34 3.62
N SER A 100 13.23 17.23 3.29
CA SER A 100 12.83 16.19 4.23
C SER A 100 14.04 15.46 4.82
N VAL A 101 13.92 14.94 6.04
CA VAL A 101 14.90 14.04 6.65
C VAL A 101 15.10 12.78 5.80
N ILE A 102 14.05 12.29 5.14
CA ILE A 102 14.12 11.15 4.21
C ILE A 102 15.09 11.47 3.07
N GLU A 103 14.97 12.68 2.50
CA GLU A 103 15.85 13.16 1.44
C GLU A 103 17.29 13.41 1.92
N ALA A 104 17.46 13.81 3.19
CA ALA A 104 18.76 14.03 3.80
C ALA A 104 19.54 12.73 4.11
N GLY A 105 18.88 11.57 4.04
CA GLY A 105 19.48 10.26 4.28
C GLY A 105 19.32 9.78 5.72
N VAL A 106 18.52 8.74 5.88
CA VAL A 106 18.19 8.11 7.17
C VAL A 106 18.64 6.65 7.14
N ALA A 107 19.20 6.15 8.25
CA ALA A 107 19.66 4.76 8.34
C ALA A 107 18.56 3.77 7.95
N GLY A 108 18.87 2.78 7.12
CA GLY A 108 17.88 1.79 6.66
C GLY A 108 16.75 2.36 5.76
N VAL A 109 16.92 3.55 5.16
CA VAL A 109 16.06 4.03 4.06
C VAL A 109 16.83 3.93 2.74
N THR A 110 16.17 3.45 1.69
CA THR A 110 16.60 3.62 0.29
C THR A 110 15.54 4.41 -0.47
N LEU A 111 15.96 5.49 -1.14
CA LEU A 111 15.11 6.27 -2.02
C LEU A 111 15.29 5.77 -3.47
N LEU A 112 14.17 5.45 -4.12
CA LEU A 112 14.11 5.10 -5.53
C LEU A 112 13.34 6.19 -6.27
N THR A 113 14.07 7.11 -6.89
CA THR A 113 13.48 8.27 -7.58
C THR A 113 13.38 8.05 -9.08
N VAL A 114 12.19 8.20 -9.63
CA VAL A 114 11.91 8.08 -11.08
C VAL A 114 11.92 9.46 -11.72
N GLY A 115 12.67 9.61 -12.81
CA GLY A 115 12.57 10.77 -13.69
C GLY A 115 13.05 12.10 -13.09
N HIS A 116 13.87 12.06 -12.04
CA HIS A 116 14.38 13.28 -11.42
C HIS A 116 15.75 13.69 -11.97
N ASP A 117 15.92 15.00 -12.17
CA ASP A 117 17.11 15.58 -12.81
C ASP A 117 18.20 15.98 -11.82
N ARG A 118 17.89 16.00 -10.53
CA ARG A 118 18.87 16.27 -9.48
C ARG A 118 19.50 14.98 -9.00
N GLU A 119 20.82 15.01 -8.91
CA GLU A 119 21.63 13.94 -8.31
C GLU A 119 22.11 14.42 -6.94
N PRO A 120 21.52 13.93 -5.83
CA PRO A 120 22.04 14.17 -4.50
C PRO A 120 23.48 13.66 -4.38
N ALA A 121 24.29 14.30 -3.54
CA ALA A 121 25.63 13.82 -3.25
C ALA A 121 25.58 12.38 -2.68
N GLY A 122 26.28 11.45 -3.32
CA GLY A 122 26.29 10.03 -2.92
C GLY A 122 25.13 9.19 -3.47
N ALA A 123 24.26 9.76 -4.32
CA ALA A 123 23.25 8.98 -5.04
C ALA A 123 23.87 8.25 -6.24
N LEU A 124 23.33 7.08 -6.57
CA LEU A 124 23.67 6.35 -7.79
C LEU A 124 22.66 6.70 -8.89
N ARG A 125 23.11 7.30 -9.99
CA ARG A 125 22.24 7.56 -11.15
C ARG A 125 22.28 6.43 -12.16
N LEU A 126 21.13 5.80 -12.36
CA LEU A 126 20.92 4.80 -13.40
C LEU A 126 20.21 5.42 -14.60
N ARG A 127 20.78 5.27 -15.80
CA ARG A 127 20.18 5.72 -17.06
C ARG A 127 19.80 4.52 -17.91
N LEU A 128 18.54 4.53 -18.34
CA LEU A 128 17.96 3.53 -19.23
C LEU A 128 17.94 4.05 -20.67
N ASP A 129 18.55 3.28 -21.57
CA ASP A 129 18.54 3.49 -23.01
C ASP A 129 17.97 2.22 -23.68
N GLY A 130 16.67 2.22 -23.96
CA GLY A 130 15.94 1.01 -24.30
C GLY A 130 15.88 0.05 -23.11
N ASP A 131 16.48 -1.13 -23.26
CA ASP A 131 16.66 -2.14 -22.20
C ASP A 131 18.04 -2.07 -21.54
N ARG A 132 18.94 -1.22 -22.02
CA ARG A 132 20.30 -1.14 -21.49
C ARG A 132 20.36 -0.22 -20.28
N LEU A 133 20.92 -0.74 -19.19
CA LEU A 133 21.16 -0.03 -17.95
C LEU A 133 22.59 0.51 -17.92
N THR A 134 22.74 1.81 -17.73
CA THR A 134 24.02 2.50 -17.68
C THR A 134 24.18 3.31 -16.39
N VAL A 135 25.40 3.35 -15.84
CA VAL A 135 25.78 4.19 -14.69
C VAL A 135 26.74 5.25 -15.18
N ARG A 136 26.58 6.49 -14.71
CA ARG A 136 27.57 7.54 -14.95
C ARG A 136 28.64 7.49 -13.87
N THR A 137 29.88 7.21 -14.26
CA THR A 137 31.06 7.24 -13.38
C THR A 137 31.93 8.45 -13.70
N GLU A 138 32.98 8.68 -12.92
CA GLU A 138 34.01 9.68 -13.24
C GLU A 138 34.70 9.40 -14.60
N SER A 139 34.69 8.15 -15.04
CA SER A 139 35.30 7.70 -16.30
C SER A 139 34.37 7.78 -17.51
N GLY A 140 33.10 8.17 -17.31
CA GLY A 140 32.06 8.23 -18.33
C GLY A 140 30.90 7.28 -18.06
N ASP A 141 30.02 7.11 -19.06
CA ASP A 141 28.88 6.21 -18.97
C ASP A 141 29.34 4.75 -19.17
N GLU A 142 29.10 3.91 -18.17
CA GLU A 142 29.40 2.48 -18.19
C GLU A 142 28.12 1.67 -18.28
N SER A 143 28.08 0.68 -19.18
CA SER A 143 26.96 -0.25 -19.30
C SER A 143 27.08 -1.34 -18.24
N ILE A 144 26.10 -1.41 -17.34
CA ILE A 144 26.10 -2.36 -16.21
C ILE A 144 25.20 -3.57 -16.44
N GLY A 145 24.37 -3.58 -17.50
CA GLY A 145 23.60 -4.75 -17.89
C GLY A 145 22.30 -4.42 -18.64
N THR A 146 21.40 -5.38 -18.66
CA THR A 146 20.04 -5.24 -19.19
C THR A 146 19.08 -5.04 -18.02
N ALA A 147 18.19 -4.07 -18.13
CA ALA A 147 17.17 -3.77 -17.14
C ALA A 147 15.99 -4.72 -17.26
N ASP A 148 15.61 -5.33 -16.14
CA ASP A 148 14.34 -6.02 -16.03
C ASP A 148 13.18 -5.04 -16.17
N ARG A 149 12.07 -5.51 -16.73
CA ARG A 149 10.87 -4.71 -16.96
C ARG A 149 9.65 -5.44 -16.45
N LEU A 150 8.86 -4.77 -15.63
CA LEU A 150 7.58 -5.29 -15.17
C LEU A 150 6.47 -4.29 -15.48
N ALA A 151 5.54 -4.71 -16.34
CA ALA A 151 4.38 -3.90 -16.68
C ALA A 151 3.48 -3.70 -15.45
N LEU A 152 2.72 -2.60 -15.45
CA LEU A 152 1.79 -2.28 -14.36
C LEU A 152 0.80 -3.43 -14.08
N ALA A 153 0.26 -4.05 -15.13
CA ALA A 153 -0.68 -5.16 -14.98
C ALA A 153 -0.07 -6.37 -14.25
N ASP A 154 1.20 -6.69 -14.53
CA ASP A 154 1.91 -7.80 -13.89
C ASP A 154 2.25 -7.48 -12.43
N ALA A 155 2.62 -6.23 -12.13
CA ALA A 155 2.83 -5.77 -10.76
C ALA A 155 1.54 -5.87 -9.92
N VAL A 156 0.39 -5.50 -10.49
CA VAL A 156 -0.93 -5.68 -9.86
C VAL A 156 -1.21 -7.15 -9.55
N ILE A 157 -0.95 -8.05 -10.49
CA ILE A 157 -1.14 -9.49 -10.29
C ILE A 157 -0.21 -10.01 -9.17
N CYS A 158 1.07 -9.62 -9.20
CA CYS A 158 2.05 -9.96 -8.17
C CYS A 158 1.56 -9.52 -6.79
N ALA A 159 1.18 -8.25 -6.63
CA ALA A 159 0.73 -7.73 -5.35
C ALA A 159 -0.54 -8.40 -4.83
N ARG A 160 -1.52 -8.66 -5.69
CA ARG A 160 -2.75 -9.37 -5.29
C ARG A 160 -2.50 -10.82 -4.88
N ARG A 161 -1.50 -11.48 -5.47
CA ARG A 161 -1.09 -12.83 -5.04
C ARG A 161 -0.42 -12.79 -3.67
N LEU A 162 0.44 -11.81 -3.42
CA LEU A 162 1.11 -11.61 -2.13
C LEU A 162 0.15 -11.17 -1.03
N ALA A 163 -0.91 -10.42 -1.35
CA ALA A 163 -1.93 -9.98 -0.39
C ALA A 163 -2.55 -11.13 0.42
N ARG A 164 -2.63 -12.34 -0.18
CA ARG A 164 -3.16 -13.55 0.46
C ARG A 164 -2.21 -14.12 1.52
N GLN A 165 -0.92 -13.82 1.41
CA GLN A 165 0.16 -14.35 2.25
C GLN A 165 0.51 -13.37 3.37
N ARG A 166 -0.46 -13.06 4.24
CA ARG A 166 -0.19 -12.29 5.46
C ARG A 166 0.45 -13.19 6.50
N GLN A 167 1.57 -12.77 7.09
CA GLN A 167 2.28 -13.59 8.07
C GLN A 167 1.35 -14.00 9.24
N PRO A 168 1.19 -15.31 9.51
CA PRO A 168 0.43 -15.80 10.64
C PRO A 168 1.21 -15.48 11.91
N GLY A 169 0.91 -14.33 12.52
CA GLY A 169 1.60 -13.91 13.74
C GLY A 169 1.16 -12.57 14.30
N ARG A 170 0.53 -11.69 13.50
CA ARG A 170 0.18 -10.33 13.97
C ARG A 170 -1.30 -10.04 14.21
N ARG A 171 -2.22 -11.01 14.07
CA ARG A 171 -3.62 -10.93 14.54
C ARG A 171 -4.38 -12.23 14.25
N ALA A 172 -4.39 -13.16 15.20
CA ALA A 172 -5.27 -14.35 15.14
C ALA A 172 -6.52 -14.22 16.02
N ALA A 173 -6.83 -13.04 16.57
CA ALA A 173 -8.00 -12.89 17.46
C ALA A 173 -8.77 -11.56 17.34
N SER A 174 -8.40 -10.63 16.45
CA SER A 174 -9.06 -9.32 16.38
C SER A 174 -9.03 -8.63 15.02
N ASP A 175 -8.86 -9.35 13.92
CA ASP A 175 -9.03 -8.74 12.60
C ASP A 175 -10.53 -8.48 12.36
N PRO A 176 -10.96 -7.19 12.31
CA PRO A 176 -12.35 -6.87 12.06
C PRO A 176 -12.81 -7.51 10.75
N ALA A 177 -11.98 -7.51 9.70
CA ALA A 177 -12.35 -8.08 8.40
C ALA A 177 -12.69 -9.57 8.49
N GLN A 178 -11.98 -10.31 9.35
CA GLN A 178 -12.21 -11.73 9.54
C GLN A 178 -13.44 -12.02 10.38
N ARG A 179 -13.72 -11.16 11.38
CA ARG A 179 -15.01 -11.14 12.08
C ARG A 179 -16.15 -10.88 11.09
N TRP A 180 -16.03 -9.85 10.26
CA TRP A 180 -17.03 -9.51 9.24
C TRP A 180 -17.23 -10.64 8.22
N CYS A 181 -16.17 -11.31 7.79
CA CYS A 181 -16.28 -12.48 6.91
C CYS A 181 -17.05 -13.61 7.60
N ALA A 182 -16.74 -13.91 8.86
CA ALA A 182 -17.45 -14.93 9.63
C ALA A 182 -18.95 -14.58 9.78
N GLU A 183 -19.28 -13.32 10.09
CA GLU A 183 -20.66 -12.84 10.24
C GLU A 183 -21.43 -12.87 8.91
N LEU A 184 -20.76 -12.59 7.79
CA LEU A 184 -21.34 -12.67 6.45
C LEU A 184 -21.37 -14.10 5.88
N GLY A 185 -20.89 -15.10 6.63
CA GLY A 185 -20.79 -16.49 6.14
C GLY A 185 -19.80 -16.66 4.98
N ILE A 186 -18.84 -15.74 4.85
CA ILE A 186 -17.80 -15.76 3.83
C ILE A 186 -16.57 -16.45 4.42
N ALA A 187 -16.02 -17.43 3.69
CA ALA A 187 -14.86 -18.21 4.14
C ALA A 187 -13.59 -17.36 4.40
N GLY A 188 -13.50 -16.17 3.79
CA GLY A 188 -12.40 -15.23 3.98
C GLY A 188 -12.53 -13.97 3.12
N PRO A 189 -11.73 -12.93 3.41
CA PRO A 189 -11.75 -11.65 2.70
C PRO A 189 -11.22 -11.74 1.25
N ASP A 190 -10.71 -12.90 0.86
CA ASP A 190 -10.11 -13.20 -0.42
C ASP A 190 -11.12 -13.62 -1.50
N GLY A 191 -12.42 -13.64 -1.16
CA GLY A 191 -13.54 -13.77 -2.09
C GLY A 191 -13.64 -15.13 -2.80
N THR A 192 -12.96 -16.16 -2.29
CA THR A 192 -12.93 -17.50 -2.90
C THR A 192 -14.12 -18.40 -2.53
N GLY A 193 -15.08 -17.88 -1.77
CA GLY A 193 -16.33 -18.56 -1.43
C GLY A 193 -17.46 -18.24 -2.42
N VAL A 194 -18.25 -19.26 -2.77
CA VAL A 194 -19.58 -19.06 -3.39
C VAL A 194 -20.46 -18.37 -2.34
N TRP A 195 -21.09 -17.25 -2.70
CA TRP A 195 -22.10 -16.64 -1.83
C TRP A 195 -23.16 -17.70 -1.53
N PRO A 196 -23.33 -18.12 -0.26
CA PRO A 196 -24.34 -19.09 0.07
C PRO A 196 -25.71 -18.54 -0.33
N PRO A 197 -26.61 -19.36 -0.89
CA PRO A 197 -27.95 -18.89 -1.23
C PRO A 197 -28.61 -18.33 0.03
N HIS A 198 -28.96 -17.04 -0.01
CA HIS A 198 -29.68 -16.41 1.09
C HIS A 198 -31.08 -17.02 1.20
N ARG A 199 -31.50 -17.34 2.43
CA ARG A 199 -32.90 -17.64 2.70
C ARG A 199 -33.71 -16.37 2.47
N ASP A 200 -34.97 -16.46 2.02
CA ASP A 200 -35.82 -15.29 1.73
C ASP A 200 -35.86 -14.28 2.87
N ARG A 201 -35.86 -14.76 4.12
CA ARG A 201 -35.80 -13.92 5.33
C ARG A 201 -34.53 -13.07 5.42
N ASP A 202 -33.39 -13.60 4.98
CA ASP A 202 -32.09 -12.96 5.11
C ASP A 202 -31.73 -12.12 3.86
N ARG A 203 -32.64 -12.08 2.87
CA ARG A 203 -32.53 -11.23 1.67
C ARG A 203 -32.52 -9.75 2.06
N LEU A 204 -31.65 -8.96 1.42
CA LEU A 204 -31.49 -7.51 1.63
C LEU A 204 -31.24 -7.09 3.10
N ARG A 205 -30.75 -8.01 3.92
CA ARG A 205 -30.35 -7.76 5.31
C ARG A 205 -28.84 -7.91 5.43
N VAL A 206 -28.15 -6.83 5.78
CA VAL A 206 -26.69 -6.81 5.87
C VAL A 206 -26.22 -6.22 7.20
N PRO A 207 -25.17 -6.75 7.84
CA PRO A 207 -24.56 -6.12 8.98
C PRO A 207 -23.87 -4.81 8.58
N ILE A 208 -23.99 -3.78 9.42
CA ILE A 208 -23.39 -2.44 9.23
C ILE A 208 -22.54 -1.98 10.41
N GLY A 209 -22.55 -2.72 11.52
CA GLY A 209 -21.62 -2.48 12.63
C GLY A 209 -21.92 -3.34 13.85
N THR A 210 -21.49 -2.85 15.02
CA THR A 210 -21.80 -3.43 16.33
C THR A 210 -22.29 -2.37 17.30
N ASP A 211 -23.19 -2.73 18.20
CA ASP A 211 -23.62 -1.89 19.31
C ASP A 211 -22.57 -1.82 20.43
N THR A 212 -22.87 -1.08 21.50
CA THR A 212 -21.97 -0.91 22.66
C THR A 212 -21.72 -2.20 23.45
N GLN A 213 -22.52 -3.24 23.23
CA GLN A 213 -22.36 -4.57 23.81
C GLN A 213 -21.70 -5.55 22.84
N GLY A 214 -21.27 -5.07 21.67
CA GLY A 214 -20.63 -5.87 20.63
C GLY A 214 -21.61 -6.73 19.82
N ARG A 215 -22.94 -6.56 19.98
CA ARG A 215 -23.94 -7.26 19.20
C ARG A 215 -24.04 -6.65 17.80
N LEU A 216 -24.29 -7.47 16.79
CA LEU A 216 -24.38 -7.03 15.40
C LEU A 216 -25.53 -6.02 15.22
N VAL A 217 -25.25 -4.94 14.49
CA VAL A 217 -26.28 -4.02 13.99
C VAL A 217 -26.46 -4.31 12.51
N GLU A 218 -27.69 -4.64 12.12
CA GLU A 218 -28.05 -4.97 10.75
C GLU A 218 -28.97 -3.91 10.16
N LEU A 219 -28.80 -3.70 8.86
CA LEU A 219 -29.69 -2.91 8.03
C LEU A 219 -30.52 -3.87 7.17
N ASP A 220 -31.84 -3.84 7.37
CA ASP A 220 -32.81 -4.63 6.62
C ASP A 220 -33.66 -3.71 5.75
N ILE A 221 -33.34 -3.61 4.46
CA ILE A 221 -34.04 -2.71 3.53
C ILE A 221 -35.23 -3.37 2.81
N LYS A 222 -35.70 -4.54 3.29
CA LYS A 222 -36.94 -5.12 2.80
C LYS A 222 -38.13 -4.22 3.13
N GLU A 223 -39.23 -4.43 2.43
CA GLU A 223 -40.51 -3.81 2.74
C GLU A 223 -40.95 -4.16 4.18
N ALA A 224 -41.69 -3.25 4.83
CA ALA A 224 -42.22 -3.49 6.17
C ALA A 224 -43.11 -4.74 6.25
N VAL A 225 -43.80 -5.08 5.14
CA VAL A 225 -44.63 -6.28 5.03
C VAL A 225 -43.82 -7.58 5.07
N GLU A 226 -42.54 -7.50 4.70
CA GLU A 226 -41.57 -8.61 4.75
C GLU A 226 -40.73 -8.58 6.05
N GLY A 227 -41.08 -7.71 7.00
CA GLY A 227 -40.39 -7.56 8.28
C GLY A 227 -39.15 -6.67 8.25
N GLY A 228 -38.91 -5.95 7.15
CA GLY A 228 -37.80 -5.00 7.02
C GLY A 228 -38.12 -3.59 7.53
N LEU A 229 -37.15 -2.69 7.39
CA LEU A 229 -37.26 -1.28 7.80
C LEU A 229 -37.87 -0.39 6.71
N GLY A 230 -38.11 -0.94 5.52
CA GLY A 230 -38.58 -0.24 4.33
C GLY A 230 -37.46 0.06 3.33
N PRO A 231 -37.81 0.28 2.05
CA PRO A 231 -36.85 0.46 0.95
C PRO A 231 -36.17 1.84 0.95
N HIS A 232 -36.62 2.75 1.82
CA HIS A 232 -36.16 4.14 1.87
C HIS A 232 -35.57 4.45 3.24
N GLY A 233 -34.44 5.15 3.24
CA GLY A 233 -33.74 5.55 4.46
C GLY A 233 -33.00 6.87 4.29
N LEU A 234 -32.75 7.55 5.40
CA LEU A 234 -32.00 8.80 5.47
C LEU A 234 -30.80 8.61 6.41
N CYS A 235 -29.59 8.87 5.91
CA CYS A 235 -28.38 8.92 6.72
C CYS A 235 -27.94 10.38 6.88
N VAL A 236 -27.85 10.86 8.12
CA VAL A 236 -27.39 12.21 8.45
C VAL A 236 -26.14 12.12 9.31
N GLY A 237 -25.12 12.90 8.98
CA GLY A 237 -23.88 12.95 9.75
C GLY A 237 -23.04 14.17 9.38
N ALA A 238 -22.38 14.76 10.37
CA ALA A 238 -21.45 15.87 10.16
C ALA A 238 -20.17 15.41 9.42
N THR A 239 -19.40 16.35 8.88
CA THR A 239 -18.09 16.05 8.30
C THR A 239 -17.20 15.36 9.33
N GLY A 240 -16.58 14.24 8.95
CA GLY A 240 -15.77 13.42 9.85
C GLY A 240 -16.54 12.35 10.63
N SER A 241 -17.88 12.28 10.55
CA SER A 241 -18.67 11.26 11.26
C SER A 241 -18.59 9.85 10.65
N GLY A 242 -17.75 9.65 9.62
CA GLY A 242 -17.60 8.37 8.94
C GLY A 242 -18.70 8.03 7.91
N LYS A 243 -19.64 8.94 7.58
CA LYS A 243 -20.71 8.69 6.60
C LYS A 243 -20.19 8.20 5.25
N SER A 244 -19.09 8.75 4.74
CA SER A 244 -18.50 8.31 3.47
C SER A 244 -17.92 6.90 3.56
N VAL A 245 -17.43 6.48 4.74
CA VAL A 245 -16.93 5.13 4.99
C VAL A 245 -18.08 4.14 5.12
N LEU A 246 -19.21 4.54 5.70
CA LEU A 246 -20.41 3.70 5.81
C LEU A 246 -21.02 3.33 4.44
N TYR A 247 -20.83 4.17 3.42
CA TYR A 247 -21.35 3.94 2.06
C TYR A 247 -20.38 3.18 1.13
N LEU A 248 -19.14 2.93 1.56
CA LEU A 248 -18.12 2.18 0.82
C LEU A 248 -18.21 0.69 1.13
#